data_AF-A0A817RN65-F1
#
_entry.id   AF-A0A817RN65-F1
#
_cell.length_a   1.000
_cell.length_b   1.000
_cell.length_c   1.000
_cell.angle_alpha   90.00
_cell.angle_beta   90.00
_cell.angle_gamma   90.00
#
_symmetry.space_group_name_H-M   'P 1'
#
loop_
_entity.id
_entity.type
_entity.pdbx_description
1 polymer ?
#
loop_
_entity_poly.entity_id
_entity_poly.type
_entity_poly.pdbx_seq_one_letter_code
_entity_poly.pdbx_strand_id
1 'polypeptide(L)'
;MCRFGFPRPVARRTFICEPLKIDNDDDKQCIKNIKRILTEMNATMNVLEKEKILSWSDFDDLLNKYNWSYDDYECALRVVHTRTIMVQKREPNARWVNQYNEEILRAWNANMDIQFILDPYACAKYLMSYTTKPEREMSLLLEETHKECREGNMSVRDEMKKLTDTFFNHRQVSVQEAIYRATKMPLTYLSRGFVFVPAHSNSCKFLKPHNILKEMDPDDKNIYMSSLADNYLDKPDEPEFNICMADFASEYEIIINK
;
A
#
# COMPACT_ATOMS: atom_id res chain seq x y z
N MET A 1 -5.96 -20.78 13.34
CA MET A 1 -6.88 -19.90 12.60
C MET A 1 -6.34 -19.72 11.18
N CYS A 2 -7.16 -19.89 10.15
CA CYS A 2 -6.72 -19.79 8.75
C CYS A 2 -6.24 -18.36 8.42
N ARG A 3 -5.25 -18.19 7.52
CA ARG A 3 -4.79 -16.86 7.03
C ARG A 3 -5.94 -15.99 6.52
N PHE A 4 -6.96 -16.63 5.95
CA PHE A 4 -8.14 -15.97 5.38
C PHE A 4 -9.28 -15.78 6.40
N GLY A 5 -9.05 -16.05 7.68
CA GLY A 5 -10.04 -15.84 8.74
C GLY A 5 -11.20 -16.85 8.72
N PHE A 6 -10.98 -18.04 8.14
CA PHE A 6 -11.94 -19.14 8.19
C PHE A 6 -11.72 -20.06 9.41
N PRO A 7 -12.80 -20.69 9.92
CA PRO A 7 -14.21 -20.47 9.55
C PRO A 7 -14.70 -19.07 9.97
N ARG A 8 -15.65 -18.49 9.21
CA ARG A 8 -16.21 -17.17 9.53
C ARG A 8 -17.11 -17.25 10.77
N PRO A 9 -17.19 -16.18 11.60
CA PRO A 9 -18.10 -16.13 12.73
C PRO A 9 -19.57 -16.34 12.31
N VAL A 10 -20.33 -17.05 13.14
CA VAL A 10 -21.79 -17.14 13.02
C VAL A 10 -22.38 -15.85 13.56
N ALA A 11 -23.41 -15.29 12.92
CA ALA A 11 -24.02 -14.07 13.41
C ALA A 11 -25.49 -13.97 13.02
N ARG A 12 -26.36 -13.67 13.98
CA ARG A 12 -27.80 -13.51 13.76
C ARG A 12 -28.13 -12.23 12.97
N ARG A 13 -27.24 -11.23 13.04
CA ARG A 13 -27.35 -9.93 12.37
C ARG A 13 -25.97 -9.45 11.88
N THR A 14 -25.98 -8.47 10.98
CA THR A 14 -24.75 -7.75 10.61
C THR A 14 -24.47 -6.65 11.62
N PHE A 15 -23.24 -6.53 12.10
CA PHE A 15 -22.83 -5.49 13.03
C PHE A 15 -21.34 -5.13 12.88
N ILE A 16 -20.98 -3.96 13.39
CA ILE A 16 -19.59 -3.51 13.48
C ILE A 16 -19.01 -4.03 14.80
N CYS A 17 -17.94 -4.82 14.71
CA CYS A 17 -17.23 -5.35 15.85
C CYS A 17 -16.00 -4.47 16.13
N GLU A 18 -16.12 -3.61 17.14
CA GLU A 18 -15.03 -2.76 17.61
C GLU A 18 -14.20 -3.50 18.67
N PRO A 19 -12.87 -3.56 18.51
CA PRO A 19 -11.97 -4.17 19.50
C PRO A 19 -12.14 -3.54 20.87
N LEU A 20 -12.11 -4.37 21.91
CA LEU A 20 -11.99 -3.86 23.28
C LEU A 20 -10.55 -3.39 23.50
N LYS A 21 -10.38 -2.13 23.93
CA LYS A 21 -9.09 -1.63 24.43
C LYS A 21 -8.90 -2.18 25.83
N ILE A 22 -7.76 -2.84 26.07
CA ILE A 22 -7.50 -3.55 27.31
C ILE A 22 -6.15 -3.11 27.83
N ASP A 23 -6.17 -2.52 29.02
CA ASP A 23 -4.99 -1.87 29.61
C ASP A 23 -4.46 -2.60 30.87
N ASN A 24 -5.23 -3.53 31.48
CA ASN A 24 -4.87 -4.18 32.75
C ASN A 24 -4.48 -5.67 32.60
N ASP A 25 -3.70 -6.18 33.56
CA ASP A 25 -3.18 -7.56 33.55
C ASP A 25 -4.24 -8.64 33.84
N ASP A 26 -5.21 -8.38 34.71
CA ASP A 26 -6.33 -9.30 34.98
C ASP A 26 -7.18 -9.56 33.74
N ASP A 27 -7.32 -8.54 32.89
CA ASP A 27 -8.02 -8.65 31.63
C ASP A 27 -7.29 -9.60 30.66
N LYS A 28 -5.95 -9.71 30.73
CA LYS A 28 -5.19 -10.61 29.85
C LYS A 28 -5.53 -12.08 30.07
N GLN A 29 -5.77 -12.48 31.32
CA GLN A 29 -6.14 -13.87 31.62
C GLN A 29 -7.58 -14.15 31.16
N CYS A 30 -8.48 -13.19 31.32
CA CYS A 30 -9.85 -13.26 30.78
C CYS A 30 -9.84 -13.40 29.25
N ILE A 31 -9.07 -12.57 28.53
CA ILE A 31 -8.87 -12.67 27.07
C ILE A 31 -8.43 -14.07 26.65
N LYS A 32 -7.43 -14.62 27.37
CA LYS A 32 -6.88 -15.94 27.05
C LYS A 32 -7.95 -17.02 27.17
N ASN A 33 -8.80 -16.92 28.20
CA ASN A 33 -9.92 -17.84 28.38
C ASN A 33 -10.97 -17.70 27.27
N ILE A 34 -11.36 -16.47 26.91
CA ILE A 34 -12.31 -16.19 25.83
C ILE A 34 -11.80 -16.73 24.48
N LYS A 35 -10.52 -16.49 24.17
CA LYS A 35 -9.87 -17.01 22.96
C LYS A 35 -9.87 -18.54 22.93
N ARG A 36 -9.63 -19.18 24.08
CA ARG A 36 -9.70 -20.65 24.21
C ARG A 36 -11.11 -21.16 23.93
N ILE A 37 -12.13 -20.59 24.58
CA ILE A 37 -13.54 -20.99 24.40
C ILE A 37 -13.95 -20.85 22.92
N LEU A 38 -13.69 -19.71 22.28
CA LEU A 38 -14.00 -19.54 20.85
C LEU A 38 -13.25 -20.53 19.94
N THR A 39 -12.04 -20.94 20.31
CA THR A 39 -11.28 -21.95 19.56
C THR A 39 -11.91 -23.33 19.70
N GLU A 40 -12.31 -23.72 20.92
CA GLU A 40 -12.99 -24.99 21.19
C GLU A 40 -14.38 -25.05 20.56
N MET A 41 -15.13 -23.93 20.59
CA MET A 41 -16.43 -23.82 19.92
C MET A 41 -16.26 -24.05 18.41
N ASN A 42 -15.29 -23.36 17.79
CA ASN A 42 -15.02 -23.55 16.36
C ASN A 42 -14.59 -24.99 16.03
N ALA A 43 -13.76 -25.61 16.87
CA ALA A 43 -13.35 -27.01 16.69
C ALA A 43 -14.55 -27.96 16.79
N THR A 44 -15.42 -27.76 17.79
CA THR A 44 -16.65 -28.55 17.97
C THR A 44 -17.57 -28.43 16.75
N MET A 45 -17.82 -27.21 16.29
CA MET A 45 -18.64 -26.99 15.10
C MET A 45 -18.03 -27.62 13.84
N ASN A 46 -16.70 -27.58 13.66
CA ASN A 46 -16.04 -28.21 12.52
C ASN A 46 -16.15 -29.74 12.52
N VAL A 47 -16.30 -30.37 13.70
CA VAL A 47 -16.57 -31.82 13.80
C VAL A 47 -18.02 -32.09 13.41
N LEU A 48 -18.96 -31.34 14.00
CA LEU A 48 -20.39 -31.48 13.71
C LEU A 48 -20.73 -31.24 12.23
N GLU A 49 -20.06 -30.29 11.56
CA GLU A 49 -20.22 -30.01 10.12
C GLU A 49 -19.89 -31.20 9.22
N LYS A 50 -19.08 -32.16 9.69
CA LYS A 50 -18.77 -33.38 8.92
C LYS A 50 -19.89 -34.42 8.99
N GLU A 51 -20.71 -34.34 10.03
CA GLU A 51 -21.76 -35.31 10.32
C GLU A 51 -23.14 -34.81 9.89
N LYS A 52 -23.38 -33.50 9.97
CA LYS A 52 -24.66 -32.87 9.62
C LYS A 52 -24.53 -31.42 9.17
N ILE A 53 -25.59 -30.93 8.55
CA ILE A 53 -25.76 -29.50 8.27
C ILE A 53 -26.04 -28.80 9.60
N LEU A 54 -25.19 -27.83 9.96
CA LEU A 54 -25.38 -27.07 11.21
C LEU A 54 -26.63 -26.18 11.16
N SER A 55 -27.34 -26.18 12.28
CA SER A 55 -28.51 -25.36 12.53
C SER A 55 -28.29 -24.39 13.69
N TRP A 56 -29.22 -23.46 13.92
CA TRP A 56 -29.17 -22.56 15.06
C TRP A 56 -29.23 -23.27 16.41
N SER A 57 -29.97 -24.38 16.52
CA SER A 57 -30.02 -25.15 17.76
C SER A 57 -28.66 -25.73 18.12
N ASP A 58 -27.87 -26.18 17.14
CA ASP A 58 -26.51 -26.70 17.38
C ASP A 58 -25.57 -25.63 17.92
N PHE A 59 -25.71 -24.40 17.42
CA PHE A 59 -24.94 -23.26 17.89
C PHE A 59 -25.39 -22.81 19.29
N ASP A 60 -26.70 -22.78 19.54
CA ASP A 60 -27.27 -22.41 20.84
C ASP A 60 -26.93 -23.45 21.93
N ASP A 61 -26.96 -24.75 21.60
CA ASP A 61 -26.52 -25.83 22.50
C ASP A 61 -25.04 -25.67 22.87
N LEU A 62 -24.22 -25.23 21.91
CA LEU A 62 -22.81 -24.97 22.14
C LEU A 62 -22.59 -23.74 23.04
N LEU A 63 -23.38 -22.68 22.87
CA LEU A 63 -23.35 -21.52 23.78
C LEU A 63 -23.75 -21.93 25.20
N ASN A 64 -24.82 -22.71 25.34
CA ASN A 64 -25.30 -23.23 26.63
C ASN A 64 -24.26 -24.09 27.34
N LYS A 65 -23.48 -24.91 26.60
CA LYS A 65 -22.37 -25.70 27.16
C LYS A 65 -21.32 -24.85 27.90
N TYR A 66 -21.11 -23.61 27.47
CA TYR A 66 -20.17 -22.67 28.08
C TYR A 66 -20.85 -21.64 28.99
N ASN A 67 -22.16 -21.78 29.26
CA ASN A 67 -22.98 -20.80 29.97
C ASN A 67 -22.90 -19.40 29.33
N TRP A 68 -22.84 -19.32 28.00
CA TRP A 68 -22.82 -18.06 27.26
C TRP A 68 -24.20 -17.75 26.69
N SER A 69 -24.59 -16.49 26.76
CA SER A 69 -25.63 -15.93 25.90
C SER A 69 -25.06 -15.60 24.51
N TYR A 70 -25.93 -15.27 23.56
CA TYR A 70 -25.50 -14.77 22.26
C TYR A 70 -24.79 -13.40 22.38
N ASP A 71 -25.17 -12.57 23.35
CA ASP A 71 -24.51 -11.28 23.61
C ASP A 71 -23.10 -11.48 24.17
N ASP A 72 -22.89 -12.49 25.02
CA ASP A 72 -21.56 -12.88 25.50
C ASP A 72 -20.66 -13.32 24.33
N TYR A 73 -21.24 -14.03 23.36
CA TYR A 73 -20.54 -14.40 22.13
C TYR A 73 -20.19 -13.20 21.25
N GLU A 74 -21.11 -12.25 21.03
CA GLU A 74 -20.81 -11.00 20.30
C GLU A 74 -19.71 -10.20 21.03
N CYS A 75 -19.75 -10.13 22.36
CA CYS A 75 -18.72 -9.50 23.16
C CYS A 75 -17.36 -10.22 23.04
N ALA A 76 -17.38 -11.56 23.04
CA ALA A 76 -16.19 -12.38 22.87
C ALA A 76 -15.51 -12.14 21.51
N LEU A 77 -16.27 -11.88 20.43
CA LEU A 77 -15.69 -11.52 19.13
C LEU A 77 -14.88 -10.21 19.20
N ARG A 78 -15.32 -9.22 19.99
CA ARG A 78 -14.61 -7.96 20.21
C ARG A 78 -13.27 -8.13 20.93
N VAL A 79 -13.11 -9.22 21.67
CA VAL A 79 -11.85 -9.56 22.35
C VAL A 79 -10.84 -10.19 21.39
N VAL A 80 -11.32 -10.93 20.38
CA VAL A 80 -10.45 -11.66 19.45
C VAL A 80 -9.98 -10.77 18.30
N HIS A 81 -10.85 -9.88 17.82
CA HIS A 81 -10.50 -8.98 16.73
C HIS A 81 -9.67 -7.80 17.23
N THR A 82 -8.49 -7.62 16.62
CA THR A 82 -7.55 -6.52 16.95
C THR A 82 -7.84 -5.23 16.19
N ARG A 83 -8.76 -5.27 15.23
CA ARG A 83 -9.16 -4.14 14.38
C ARG A 83 -10.68 -4.11 14.28
N THR A 84 -11.23 -2.93 14.00
CA THR A 84 -12.65 -2.80 13.68
C THR A 84 -12.95 -3.60 12.42
N ILE A 85 -13.87 -4.55 12.53
CA ILE A 85 -14.31 -5.38 11.41
C ILE A 85 -15.83 -5.35 11.29
N MET A 86 -16.33 -5.62 10.08
CA MET A 86 -17.75 -5.92 9.88
C MET A 86 -17.95 -7.43 10.04
N VAL A 87 -18.78 -7.81 11.02
CA VAL A 87 -19.31 -9.17 11.12
C VAL A 87 -20.65 -9.19 10.40
N GLN A 88 -20.77 -9.98 9.34
CA GLN A 88 -22.01 -10.09 8.57
C GLN A 88 -22.89 -11.19 9.12
N LYS A 89 -24.22 -11.00 9.01
CA LYS A 89 -25.21 -12.04 9.28
C LYS A 89 -24.81 -13.32 8.54
N ARG A 90 -24.73 -14.43 9.28
CA ARG A 90 -24.27 -15.71 8.77
C ARG A 90 -24.90 -16.85 9.55
N GLU A 91 -25.54 -17.76 8.82
CA GLU A 91 -26.07 -18.99 9.39
C GLU A 91 -24.95 -19.98 9.75
N PRO A 92 -25.18 -20.87 10.73
CA PRO A 92 -24.19 -21.87 11.15
C PRO A 92 -23.66 -22.75 10.01
N ASN A 93 -24.49 -23.11 9.04
CA ASN A 93 -24.09 -23.91 7.87
C ASN A 93 -23.25 -23.12 6.84
N ALA A 94 -23.24 -21.79 6.90
CA ALA A 94 -22.61 -20.92 5.91
C ALA A 94 -21.22 -20.44 6.34
N ARG A 95 -20.64 -20.98 7.42
CA ARG A 95 -19.34 -20.56 8.00
C ARG A 95 -18.16 -20.60 7.01
N TRP A 96 -18.25 -21.40 5.96
CA TRP A 96 -17.22 -21.58 4.93
C TRP A 96 -17.48 -20.83 3.61
N VAL A 97 -18.57 -20.07 3.52
CA VAL A 97 -18.92 -19.31 2.32
C VAL A 97 -18.21 -17.94 2.37
N ASN A 98 -17.60 -17.47 1.28
CA ASN A 98 -17.09 -16.10 1.25
C ASN A 98 -18.22 -15.07 1.28
N GLN A 99 -17.89 -13.80 1.51
CA GLN A 99 -18.86 -12.73 1.27
C GLN A 99 -19.02 -12.57 -0.25
N TYR A 100 -20.26 -12.52 -0.70
CA TYR A 100 -20.59 -12.42 -2.11
C TYR A 100 -21.73 -11.43 -2.32
N ASN A 101 -21.82 -10.89 -3.52
CA ASN A 101 -22.98 -10.14 -3.97
C ASN A 101 -23.81 -11.06 -4.87
N GLU A 102 -25.09 -11.23 -4.57
CA GLU A 102 -25.95 -12.18 -5.29
C GLU A 102 -26.07 -11.88 -6.78
N GLU A 103 -26.21 -10.60 -7.15
CA GLU A 103 -26.32 -10.19 -8.55
C GLU A 103 -24.99 -10.42 -9.30
N ILE A 104 -23.86 -10.09 -8.68
CA ILE A 104 -22.54 -10.36 -9.27
C ILE A 104 -22.30 -11.88 -9.40
N LEU A 105 -22.75 -12.67 -8.42
CA LEU A 105 -22.62 -14.13 -8.49
C LEU A 105 -23.43 -14.69 -9.67
N ARG A 106 -24.66 -14.21 -9.88
CA ARG A 106 -25.49 -14.62 -11.02
C ARG A 106 -24.90 -14.18 -12.36
N ALA A 107 -24.34 -12.98 -12.42
CA ALA A 107 -23.78 -12.41 -13.65
C ALA A 107 -22.43 -13.02 -14.05
N TRP A 108 -21.53 -13.23 -13.08
CA TRP A 108 -20.15 -13.67 -13.33
C TRP A 108 -19.93 -15.16 -13.02
N ASN A 109 -20.71 -15.75 -12.12
CA ASN A 109 -20.59 -17.15 -11.71
C ASN A 109 -19.15 -17.53 -11.27
N ALA A 110 -18.51 -16.63 -10.52
CA ALA A 110 -17.15 -16.80 -10.00
C ALA A 110 -17.10 -16.57 -8.48
N ASN A 111 -16.13 -17.19 -7.79
CA ASN A 111 -15.92 -16.96 -6.37
C ASN A 111 -15.54 -15.50 -6.11
N MET A 112 -16.15 -14.90 -5.10
CA MET A 112 -15.91 -13.53 -4.68
C MET A 112 -15.28 -13.51 -3.29
N ASP A 113 -14.47 -12.48 -3.01
CA ASP A 113 -13.99 -12.13 -1.67
C ASP A 113 -14.18 -10.63 -1.49
N ILE A 114 -15.43 -10.23 -1.24
CA ILE A 114 -15.80 -8.83 -1.05
C ILE A 114 -15.66 -8.49 0.44
N GLN A 115 -15.15 -7.30 0.75
CA GLN A 115 -15.04 -6.84 2.13
C GLN A 115 -15.46 -5.38 2.22
N PHE A 116 -16.15 -5.02 3.29
CA PHE A 116 -16.48 -3.62 3.55
C PHE A 116 -15.25 -2.85 4.04
N ILE A 117 -15.07 -1.66 3.47
CA ILE A 117 -13.99 -0.75 3.85
C ILE A 117 -14.46 0.06 5.05
N LEU A 118 -13.81 -0.16 6.19
CA LEU A 118 -14.08 0.59 7.44
C LEU A 118 -13.01 1.65 7.72
N ASP A 119 -11.89 1.60 7.00
CA ASP A 119 -10.78 2.55 7.11
C ASP A 119 -10.27 2.92 5.70
N PRO A 120 -10.44 4.17 5.25
CA PRO A 120 -9.97 4.60 3.94
C PRO A 120 -8.44 4.56 3.82
N TYR A 121 -7.69 4.73 4.92
CA TYR A 121 -6.23 4.62 4.90
C TYR A 121 -5.80 3.16 4.72
N ALA A 122 -6.48 2.22 5.37
CA ALA A 122 -6.25 0.80 5.12
C ALA A 122 -6.51 0.42 3.65
N CYS A 123 -7.56 0.99 3.04
CA CYS A 123 -7.84 0.81 1.61
C CYS A 123 -6.72 1.39 0.73
N ALA A 124 -6.32 2.65 0.95
CA ALA A 124 -5.24 3.28 0.20
C ALA A 124 -3.92 2.49 0.34
N LYS A 125 -3.58 2.06 1.57
CA LYS A 125 -2.41 1.21 1.83
C LYS A 125 -2.50 -0.13 1.10
N TYR A 126 -3.67 -0.75 1.08
CA TYR A 126 -3.90 -2.00 0.36
C TYR A 126 -3.70 -1.80 -1.15
N LEU A 127 -4.33 -0.79 -1.74
CA LEU A 127 -4.18 -0.44 -3.16
C LEU A 127 -2.69 -0.21 -3.49
N MET A 128 -2.01 0.63 -2.71
CA MET A 128 -0.59 0.89 -2.88
C MET A 128 0.24 -0.38 -2.82
N SER A 129 -0.01 -1.26 -1.83
CA SER A 129 0.74 -2.52 -1.70
C SER A 129 0.58 -3.46 -2.90
N TYR A 130 -0.57 -3.40 -3.58
CA TYR A 130 -0.83 -4.18 -4.79
C TYR A 130 -0.20 -3.54 -6.01
N THR A 131 -0.35 -2.23 -6.18
CA THR A 131 0.26 -1.50 -7.30
C THR A 131 1.77 -1.55 -7.24
N THR A 132 2.36 -1.52 -6.04
CA THR A 132 3.82 -1.55 -5.84
C THR A 132 4.39 -2.96 -5.63
N LYS A 133 3.61 -4.01 -5.88
CA LYS A 133 4.03 -5.39 -5.63
C LYS A 133 5.21 -5.80 -6.54
N PRO A 134 5.19 -5.55 -7.86
CA PRO A 134 6.34 -5.82 -8.73
C PRO A 134 7.61 -5.05 -8.31
N GLU A 135 7.45 -3.82 -7.81
CA GLU A 135 8.52 -2.94 -7.38
C GLU A 135 9.24 -3.47 -6.14
N ARG A 136 8.51 -4.14 -5.25
CA ARG A 136 9.10 -4.83 -4.09
C ARG A 136 10.03 -5.96 -4.53
N GLU A 137 9.60 -6.78 -5.48
CA GLU A 137 10.41 -7.88 -6.02
C GLU A 137 11.65 -7.34 -6.73
N MET A 138 11.49 -6.26 -7.51
CA MET A 138 12.60 -5.57 -8.16
C MET A 138 13.59 -4.97 -7.16
N SER A 139 13.11 -4.37 -6.08
CA SER A 139 13.96 -3.77 -5.05
C SER A 139 14.83 -4.80 -4.36
N LEU A 140 14.28 -5.98 -4.02
CA LEU A 140 15.06 -7.08 -3.43
C LEU A 140 16.16 -7.56 -4.38
N LEU A 141 15.84 -7.69 -5.68
CA LEU A 141 16.80 -8.11 -6.70
C LEU A 141 17.94 -7.09 -6.88
N LEU A 142 17.61 -5.80 -6.91
CA LEU A 142 18.59 -4.73 -7.02
C LEU A 142 19.47 -4.64 -5.76
N GLU A 143 18.90 -4.85 -4.57
CA GLU A 143 19.65 -4.86 -3.32
C GLU A 143 20.68 -6.01 -3.30
N GLU A 144 20.29 -7.19 -3.77
CA GLU A 144 21.21 -8.33 -3.88
C GLU A 144 22.31 -8.06 -4.91
N THR A 145 21.94 -7.53 -6.07
CA THR A 145 22.92 -7.13 -7.11
C THR A 145 23.91 -6.11 -6.56
N HIS A 146 23.44 -5.14 -5.77
CA HIS A 146 24.29 -4.14 -5.14
C HIS A 146 25.27 -4.76 -4.15
N LYS A 147 24.82 -5.72 -3.32
CA LYS A 147 25.69 -6.45 -2.38
C LYS A 147 26.78 -7.22 -3.12
N GLU A 148 26.44 -7.97 -4.16
CA GLU A 148 27.41 -8.69 -4.99
C GLU A 148 28.46 -7.76 -5.62
N CYS A 149 28.04 -6.59 -6.11
CA CYS A 149 28.98 -5.62 -6.71
C CYS A 149 29.97 -5.09 -5.67
N ARG A 150 29.50 -4.82 -4.45
CA ARG A 150 30.36 -4.36 -3.36
C ARG A 150 31.34 -5.43 -2.90
N GLU A 151 30.89 -6.67 -2.76
CA GLU A 151 31.76 -7.80 -2.41
C GLU A 151 32.82 -8.05 -3.49
N GLY A 152 32.47 -7.86 -4.76
CA GLY A 152 33.39 -7.92 -5.89
C GLY A 152 34.33 -6.71 -6.05
N ASN A 153 34.26 -5.70 -5.17
CA ASN A 153 35.01 -4.43 -5.26
C ASN A 153 34.91 -3.77 -6.65
N MET A 154 33.71 -3.79 -7.26
CA MET A 154 33.50 -3.20 -8.57
C MET A 154 33.63 -1.67 -8.53
N SER A 155 34.02 -1.07 -9.65
CA SER A 155 33.98 0.38 -9.80
C SER A 155 32.53 0.88 -9.77
N VAL A 156 32.29 2.10 -9.27
CA VAL A 156 30.95 2.72 -9.24
C VAL A 156 30.29 2.72 -10.63
N ARG A 157 31.09 2.90 -11.69
CA ARG A 157 30.58 2.89 -13.07
C ARG A 157 30.08 1.51 -13.48
N ASP A 158 30.82 0.46 -13.16
CA ASP A 158 30.47 -0.90 -13.56
C ASP A 158 29.35 -1.47 -12.67
N GLU A 159 29.31 -1.07 -11.39
CA GLU A 159 28.18 -1.31 -10.51
C GLU A 159 26.89 -0.72 -11.09
N MET A 160 26.91 0.55 -11.51
CA MET A 160 25.73 1.20 -12.11
C MET A 160 25.28 0.51 -13.40
N LYS A 161 26.21 0.04 -14.24
CA LYS A 161 25.87 -0.77 -15.42
C LYS A 161 25.20 -2.07 -15.02
N LYS A 162 25.78 -2.83 -14.10
CA LYS A 162 25.23 -4.12 -13.66
C LYS A 162 23.84 -3.95 -13.04
N LEU A 163 23.63 -2.93 -12.19
CA LEU A 163 22.31 -2.60 -11.64
C LEU A 163 21.29 -2.25 -12.74
N THR A 164 21.71 -1.46 -13.73
CA THR A 164 20.87 -1.05 -14.84
C THR A 164 20.49 -2.25 -15.72
N ASP A 165 21.44 -3.12 -16.02
CA ASP A 165 21.24 -4.34 -16.80
C ASP A 165 20.29 -5.30 -16.06
N THR A 166 20.50 -5.52 -14.77
CA THR A 166 19.58 -6.32 -13.94
C THR A 166 18.17 -5.73 -13.97
N PHE A 167 18.02 -4.42 -13.79
CA PHE A 167 16.73 -3.76 -13.83
C PHE A 167 16.00 -3.99 -15.17
N PHE A 168 16.67 -3.75 -16.30
CA PHE A 168 16.04 -3.89 -17.62
C PHE A 168 15.67 -5.33 -17.97
N ASN A 169 16.49 -6.30 -17.57
CA ASN A 169 16.25 -7.71 -17.90
C ASN A 169 15.15 -8.35 -17.04
N HIS A 170 14.97 -7.88 -15.80
CA HIS A 170 14.01 -8.48 -14.88
C HIS A 170 12.72 -7.67 -14.71
N ARG A 171 12.69 -6.40 -15.13
CA ARG A 171 11.50 -5.57 -14.99
C ARG A 171 10.40 -6.04 -15.93
N GLN A 172 9.29 -6.42 -15.31
CA GLN A 172 8.06 -6.71 -16.01
C GLN A 172 7.27 -5.40 -16.21
N VAL A 173 6.77 -5.21 -17.42
CA VAL A 173 5.87 -4.11 -17.79
C VAL A 173 4.65 -4.71 -18.47
N SER A 174 3.49 -4.06 -18.33
CA SER A 174 2.29 -4.49 -19.04
C SER A 174 2.45 -4.25 -20.55
N VAL A 175 1.70 -4.98 -21.37
CA VAL A 175 1.70 -4.77 -22.84
C VAL A 175 1.31 -3.33 -23.18
N GLN A 176 0.36 -2.77 -22.42
CA GLN A 176 -0.09 -1.39 -22.58
C GLN A 176 1.05 -0.41 -22.27
N GLU A 177 1.76 -0.60 -21.15
CA GLU A 177 2.92 0.25 -20.81
C GLU A 177 4.02 0.14 -21.87
N ALA A 178 4.31 -1.07 -22.36
CA ALA A 178 5.32 -1.30 -23.40
C ALA A 178 4.97 -0.56 -24.71
N ILE A 179 3.71 -0.60 -25.14
CA ILE A 179 3.24 0.13 -26.32
C ILE A 179 3.44 1.63 -26.13
N TYR A 180 2.99 2.20 -25.00
CA TYR A 180 3.16 3.63 -24.71
C TYR A 180 4.63 4.06 -24.73
N ARG A 181 5.51 3.26 -24.13
CA ARG A 181 6.96 3.52 -24.15
C ARG A 181 7.54 3.45 -25.57
N ALA A 182 7.16 2.45 -26.35
CA ALA A 182 7.67 2.26 -27.72
C ALA A 182 7.21 3.38 -28.68
N THR A 183 5.98 3.88 -28.51
CA THR A 183 5.42 4.97 -29.31
C THR A 183 5.75 6.37 -28.77
N LYS A 184 6.51 6.45 -27.67
CA LYS A 184 6.82 7.70 -26.96
C LYS A 184 5.56 8.46 -26.51
N MET A 185 4.47 7.75 -26.29
CA MET A 185 3.26 8.34 -25.73
C MET A 185 3.48 8.62 -24.25
N PRO A 186 2.96 9.74 -23.73
CA PRO A 186 3.09 10.05 -22.31
C PRO A 186 2.31 9.02 -21.48
N LEU A 187 2.97 8.45 -20.48
CA LEU A 187 2.38 7.44 -19.57
C LEU A 187 1.36 8.03 -18.60
N THR A 188 1.42 9.35 -18.40
CA THR A 188 0.48 10.09 -17.55
C THR A 188 0.11 11.39 -18.22
N TYR A 189 -1.14 11.78 -18.08
CA TYR A 189 -1.62 13.11 -18.43
C TYR A 189 -2.03 13.78 -17.13
N LEU A 190 -1.42 14.91 -16.82
CA LEU A 190 -1.67 15.68 -15.62
C LEU A 190 -2.22 17.05 -16.03
N SER A 191 -3.26 17.51 -15.34
CA SER A 191 -3.77 18.88 -15.52
C SER A 191 -2.88 19.93 -14.85
N ARG A 192 -1.87 19.49 -14.08
CA ARG A 192 -0.94 20.33 -13.33
C ARG A 192 0.49 19.88 -13.62
N GLY A 193 1.37 20.85 -13.85
CA GLY A 193 2.81 20.60 -13.93
C GLY A 193 3.39 20.22 -12.56
N PHE A 194 4.60 19.67 -12.58
CA PHE A 194 5.38 19.42 -11.38
C PHE A 194 6.74 20.10 -11.53
N VAL A 195 7.11 20.90 -10.54
CA VAL A 195 8.44 21.54 -10.45
C VAL A 195 9.10 21.08 -9.16
N PHE A 196 10.33 20.60 -9.28
CA PHE A 196 11.14 20.25 -8.12
C PHE A 196 11.78 21.50 -7.53
N VAL A 197 11.45 21.83 -6.29
CA VAL A 197 12.04 22.96 -5.55
C VAL A 197 13.15 22.44 -4.63
N PRO A 198 14.44 22.73 -4.91
CA PRO A 198 15.53 22.24 -4.08
C PRO A 198 15.52 22.94 -2.72
N ALA A 199 15.38 22.18 -1.63
CA ALA A 199 15.37 22.70 -0.27
C ALA A 199 16.74 22.65 0.43
N HIS A 200 17.76 22.07 -0.21
CA HIS A 200 19.08 21.83 0.35
C HIS A 200 20.14 22.75 -0.29
N SER A 201 21.12 23.18 0.52
CA SER A 201 22.20 24.08 0.09
C SER A 201 23.18 23.46 -0.92
N ASN A 202 23.30 22.14 -0.94
CA ASN A 202 24.09 21.39 -1.92
C ASN A 202 23.23 20.94 -3.11
N SER A 203 22.69 21.89 -3.87
CA SER A 203 22.02 21.57 -5.13
C SER A 203 23.06 21.13 -6.17
N CYS A 204 22.88 19.95 -6.76
CA CYS A 204 23.72 19.51 -7.88
C CYS A 204 23.52 20.46 -9.06
N LYS A 205 24.58 21.14 -9.53
CA LYS A 205 24.53 22.01 -10.72
C LYS A 205 24.90 21.22 -11.96
N PHE A 206 24.10 21.35 -13.01
CA PHE A 206 24.41 20.76 -14.31
C PHE A 206 25.42 21.64 -15.05
N LEU A 207 26.38 21.01 -15.71
CA LEU A 207 27.24 21.70 -16.67
C LEU A 207 26.41 22.13 -17.88
N LYS A 208 26.80 23.23 -18.52
CA LYS A 208 26.26 23.61 -19.83
C LYS A 208 26.50 22.47 -20.84
N PRO A 209 25.62 22.33 -21.86
CA PRO A 209 25.83 21.37 -22.93
C PRO A 209 27.24 21.40 -23.51
N HIS A 210 27.79 20.22 -23.83
CA HIS A 210 29.18 20.07 -24.26
C HIS A 210 29.56 20.94 -25.48
N ASN A 211 28.62 21.18 -26.40
CA ASN A 211 28.83 22.05 -27.56
C ASN A 211 29.04 23.51 -27.14
N ILE A 212 28.28 24.00 -26.16
CA ILE A 212 28.41 25.37 -25.63
C ILE A 212 29.74 25.51 -24.90
N LEU A 213 30.11 24.53 -24.06
CA LEU A 213 31.39 24.54 -23.34
C LEU A 213 32.62 24.58 -24.25
N LYS A 214 32.52 24.02 -25.47
CA LYS A 214 33.62 24.05 -26.46
C LYS A 214 33.82 25.42 -27.10
N GLU A 215 32.75 26.20 -27.20
CA GLU A 215 32.75 27.54 -27.81
C GLU A 215 33.05 28.63 -26.77
N MET A 216 32.98 28.30 -25.49
CA MET A 216 33.31 29.19 -24.39
C MET A 216 34.82 29.43 -24.31
N ASP A 217 35.18 30.61 -23.79
CA ASP A 217 36.56 30.94 -23.45
C ASP A 217 37.08 29.93 -22.40
N PRO A 218 38.29 29.36 -22.56
CA PRO A 218 38.89 28.45 -21.59
C PRO A 218 38.96 28.99 -20.15
N ASP A 219 39.03 30.31 -19.98
CA ASP A 219 39.09 30.98 -18.67
C ASP A 219 37.70 31.39 -18.12
N ASP A 220 36.62 31.16 -18.88
CA ASP A 220 35.25 31.44 -18.41
C ASP A 220 34.82 30.42 -17.34
N LYS A 221 34.50 30.95 -16.14
CA LYS A 221 34.07 30.16 -14.98
C LYS A 221 32.57 29.87 -14.97
N ASN A 222 31.78 30.48 -15.84
CA ASN A 222 30.33 30.29 -15.94
C ASN A 222 29.97 29.01 -16.72
N ILE A 223 30.50 27.87 -16.29
CA ILE A 223 30.33 26.57 -16.97
C ILE A 223 29.03 25.84 -16.58
N TYR A 224 28.26 26.38 -15.65
CA TYR A 224 27.04 25.76 -15.11
C TYR A 224 25.78 26.33 -15.75
N MET A 225 24.72 25.52 -15.81
CA MET A 225 23.38 25.97 -16.15
C MET A 225 22.76 26.73 -14.98
N SER A 226 21.97 27.76 -15.28
CA SER A 226 21.17 28.50 -14.30
C SER A 226 20.14 27.57 -13.66
N SER A 227 20.15 27.48 -12.34
CA SER A 227 19.16 26.72 -11.57
C SER A 227 17.94 27.58 -11.20
N LEU A 228 16.86 26.94 -10.76
CA LEU A 228 15.70 27.65 -10.19
C LEU A 228 16.12 28.61 -9.07
N ALA A 229 17.07 28.19 -8.22
CA ALA A 229 17.58 29.01 -7.14
C ALA A 229 18.36 30.23 -7.65
N ASP A 230 19.20 30.05 -8.68
CA ASP A 230 19.95 31.17 -9.28
C ASP A 230 18.96 32.19 -9.87
N ASN A 231 17.95 31.73 -10.62
CA ASN A 231 16.94 32.61 -11.21
C ASN A 231 16.04 33.29 -10.16
N TYR A 232 15.76 32.63 -9.04
CA TYR A 232 15.02 33.22 -7.92
C TYR A 232 15.84 34.29 -7.18
N LEU A 233 17.16 34.15 -7.14
CA LEU A 233 18.06 35.17 -6.60
C LEU A 233 18.21 36.36 -7.55
N ASP A 234 18.18 36.11 -8.86
CA ASP A 234 18.26 37.13 -9.92
C ASP A 234 16.91 37.82 -10.23
N LYS A 235 15.84 37.51 -9.48
CA LYS A 235 14.52 38.14 -9.69
C LYS A 235 14.57 39.66 -9.42
N PRO A 236 13.69 40.46 -10.07
CA PRO A 236 13.62 41.90 -9.84
C PRO A 236 13.37 42.24 -8.35
N ASP A 237 14.00 43.30 -7.87
CA ASP A 237 13.80 43.83 -6.51
C ASP A 237 12.56 44.76 -6.47
N GLU A 238 11.41 44.20 -6.80
CA GLU A 238 10.12 44.90 -6.74
C GLU A 238 9.19 44.24 -5.71
N PRO A 239 8.27 45.00 -5.07
CA PRO A 239 7.38 44.45 -4.03
C PRO A 239 6.56 43.24 -4.50
N GLU A 240 6.25 43.18 -5.79
CA GLU A 240 5.49 42.09 -6.43
C GLU A 240 6.27 40.76 -6.46
N PHE A 241 7.60 40.82 -6.41
CA PHE A 241 8.49 39.65 -6.37
C PHE A 241 8.98 39.31 -4.94
N ASN A 242 8.38 39.92 -3.91
CA ASN A 242 8.60 39.54 -2.51
C ASN A 242 7.82 38.26 -2.14
N ILE A 243 8.09 37.21 -2.90
CA ILE A 243 7.48 35.89 -2.79
C ILE A 243 8.56 34.85 -2.47
N CYS A 244 8.18 33.70 -1.92
CA CYS A 244 9.15 32.65 -1.67
C CYS A 244 9.52 31.89 -2.96
N MET A 245 10.60 31.11 -2.92
CA MET A 245 11.06 30.35 -4.09
C MET A 245 10.03 29.32 -4.59
N ALA A 246 9.17 28.81 -3.70
CA ALA A 246 8.11 27.88 -4.10
C ALA A 246 7.00 28.57 -4.89
N ASP A 247 6.57 29.75 -4.44
CA ASP A 247 5.57 30.56 -5.14
C ASP A 247 6.12 31.02 -6.50
N PHE A 248 7.36 31.51 -6.52
CA PHE A 248 8.08 31.89 -7.74
C PHE A 248 8.11 30.74 -8.76
N ALA A 249 8.43 29.52 -8.32
CA ALA A 249 8.47 28.33 -9.18
C ALA A 249 7.09 27.88 -9.68
N SER A 250 6.02 28.26 -8.99
CA SER A 250 4.66 27.87 -9.31
C SER A 250 3.94 28.86 -10.22
N GLU A 251 4.24 30.14 -10.09
CA GLU A 251 3.54 31.24 -10.78
C GLU A 251 4.29 31.79 -12.00
N TYR A 252 5.63 31.60 -12.05
CA TYR A 252 6.46 32.20 -13.10
C TYR A 252 7.18 31.13 -13.92
N GLU A 253 7.20 31.34 -15.24
CA GLU A 253 7.96 30.53 -16.19
C GLU A 253 9.19 31.30 -16.67
N ILE A 254 10.35 30.63 -16.66
CA ILE A 254 11.62 31.25 -17.03
C ILE A 254 11.78 31.12 -18.54
N ILE A 255 11.60 32.24 -19.25
CA ILE A 255 11.77 32.30 -20.69
C ILE A 255 13.24 32.65 -20.99
N ILE A 256 14.01 31.63 -21.38
CA ILE A 256 15.36 31.85 -21.92
C ILE A 256 15.20 32.21 -23.39
N ASN A 257 15.38 33.49 -23.74
CA ASN A 257 15.48 33.91 -25.13
C ASN A 257 16.69 33.20 -25.77
N LYS A 258 16.42 32.41 -26.81
CA LYS A 258 17.45 31.73 -27.61
C LYS A 258 18.15 32.70 -28.54
#